data_AF-A0A1C6SJR8-F1
#
_entry.id   AF-A0A1C6SJR8-F1
#
_cell.length_a   1.000
_cell.length_b   1.000
_cell.length_c   1.000
_cell.angle_alpha   90.00
_cell.angle_beta   90.00
_cell.angle_gamma   90.00
#
_symmetry.space_group_name_H-M   'P 1'
#
loop_
_entity.id
_entity.type
_entity.pdbx_description
1 polymer ?
#
loop_
_entity_poly.entity_id
_entity_poly.type
_entity_poly.pdbx_seq_one_letter_code
_entity_poly.pdbx_strand_id
1 'polypeptide(L)'
;MTVRQSIVFNGDLGSGKSTVSVEIAERLGMRRVSVGDLYRQMAQERQMTALQLNLHAELDQAVDGYVDQLQRDIAASGEPLVMDSRLAWHFFTDALKVHMITEPGEAARRVLLRPSGPAESYASLEEAKARLKERSDSERNRFLVRYGVDKARLRNYDLVCDTTRAAPTEVIAHIIDAYEGRLATDVLRDAPPLLMLDPARVYPTEDVHNLRGLWESDLVEAVGAAGDQALEPLSIGYSGEYFFVVDGHRRLSAALQNGFTLVPGRLVAEADEPVVGGLTAAEYFTRQVRAGTVHDWEAAHKIELALPEHVLRAPDAVLAGDAVAGH
;
A
#
# COMPACT_ATOMS: atom_id res chain seq x y z
N MET A 1 -4.84 -7.51 25.89
CA MET A 1 -4.60 -6.69 24.69
C MET A 1 -4.12 -5.34 25.17
N THR A 2 -2.92 -4.92 24.79
CA THR A 2 -2.47 -3.54 25.01
C THR A 2 -3.38 -2.61 24.24
N VAL A 3 -3.90 -1.58 24.90
CA VAL A 3 -4.73 -0.55 24.27
C VAL A 3 -3.80 0.24 23.35
N ARG A 4 -4.08 0.27 22.04
CA ARG A 4 -3.30 1.08 21.09
C ARG A 4 -3.50 2.55 21.46
N GLN A 5 -2.45 3.21 21.95
CA GLN A 5 -2.55 4.60 22.41
C GLN A 5 -2.27 5.59 21.28
N SER A 6 -1.33 5.23 20.39
CA SER A 6 -0.86 6.09 19.32
C SER A 6 -1.21 5.54 17.94
N ILE A 7 -1.18 6.39 16.93
CA ILE A 7 -1.27 6.00 15.51
C ILE A 7 0.02 6.42 14.84
N VAL A 8 0.74 5.47 14.25
CA VAL A 8 2.00 5.74 13.55
C VAL A 8 1.84 5.48 12.07
N PHE A 9 2.28 6.44 11.27
CA PHE A 9 2.13 6.44 9.83
C PHE A 9 3.47 6.26 9.12
N ASN A 10 3.57 5.18 8.35
CA ASN A 10 4.48 5.08 7.21
C ASN A 10 3.69 5.20 5.90
N GLY A 11 4.36 5.53 4.80
CA GLY A 11 3.70 5.49 3.51
C GLY A 11 4.60 5.87 2.36
N ASP A 12 4.16 5.48 1.17
CA ASP A 12 4.83 5.76 -0.07
C ASP A 12 4.87 7.27 -0.34
N LEU A 13 5.83 7.69 -1.15
CA LEU A 13 5.87 9.06 -1.65
C LEU A 13 4.59 9.32 -2.46
N GLY A 14 3.92 10.44 -2.22
CA GLY A 14 2.66 10.77 -2.92
C GLY A 14 1.41 10.06 -2.37
N SER A 15 1.52 9.21 -1.34
CA SER A 15 0.35 8.52 -0.73
C SER A 15 -0.61 9.42 0.06
N GLY A 16 -0.31 10.71 0.24
CA GLY A 16 -1.17 11.61 1.02
C GLY A 16 -1.04 11.49 2.54
N LYS A 17 -0.06 10.74 3.04
CA LYS A 17 0.22 10.54 4.47
C LYS A 17 0.21 11.80 5.32
N SER A 18 0.87 12.87 4.87
CA SER A 18 0.91 14.12 5.64
C SER A 18 -0.50 14.67 5.89
N THR A 19 -1.34 14.73 4.85
CA THR A 19 -2.73 15.20 4.94
C THR A 19 -3.54 14.35 5.90
N VAL A 20 -3.48 13.02 5.75
CA VAL A 20 -4.23 12.08 6.60
C VAL A 20 -3.79 12.17 8.07
N SER A 21 -2.48 12.26 8.33
CA SER A 21 -1.97 12.38 9.71
C SER A 21 -2.39 13.67 10.42
N VAL A 22 -2.50 14.79 9.68
CA VAL A 22 -2.95 16.09 10.24
C VAL A 22 -4.42 15.98 10.63
N GLU A 23 -5.26 15.56 9.68
CA GLU A 23 -6.71 15.49 9.89
C GLU A 23 -7.08 14.50 11.00
N ILE A 24 -6.41 13.34 11.08
CA ILE A 24 -6.66 12.36 12.15
C ILE A 24 -6.28 12.93 13.51
N ALA A 25 -5.15 13.63 13.61
CA ALA A 25 -4.73 14.27 14.85
C ALA A 25 -5.76 15.30 15.31
N GLU A 26 -6.29 16.11 14.40
CA GLU A 26 -7.34 17.09 14.68
C GLU A 26 -8.65 16.41 15.13
N ARG A 27 -9.12 15.40 14.40
CA ARG A 27 -10.38 14.68 14.72
C ARG A 27 -10.34 13.93 16.05
N LEU A 28 -9.18 13.34 16.39
CA LEU A 28 -9.00 12.59 17.63
C LEU A 28 -8.50 13.47 18.79
N GLY A 29 -8.21 14.76 18.56
CA GLY A 29 -7.65 15.66 19.58
C GLY A 29 -6.26 15.23 20.07
N MET A 30 -5.48 14.58 19.21
CA MET A 30 -4.15 14.06 19.54
C MET A 30 -3.04 15.00 19.07
N ARG A 31 -1.93 15.02 19.80
CA ARG A 31 -0.72 15.71 19.35
C ARG A 31 -0.18 15.03 18.09
N ARG A 32 0.19 15.81 17.08
CA ARG A 32 0.91 15.31 15.88
C ARG A 32 2.39 15.61 15.98
N VAL A 33 3.22 14.61 15.70
CA VAL A 33 4.67 14.76 15.52
C VAL A 33 5.03 14.27 14.12
N SER A 34 5.82 15.03 13.36
CA SER A 34 6.30 14.62 12.04
C SER A 34 7.80 14.76 11.95
N VAL A 35 8.48 13.65 11.68
CA VAL A 35 9.93 13.64 11.42
C VAL A 35 10.24 14.44 10.15
N GLY A 36 9.36 14.39 9.14
CA GLY A 36 9.51 15.17 7.93
C GLY A 36 9.45 16.69 8.16
N ASP A 37 8.58 17.15 9.07
CA ASP A 37 8.52 18.57 9.49
C ASP A 37 9.79 18.96 10.26
N LEU A 38 10.28 18.08 11.15
CA LEU A 38 11.52 18.29 11.90
C LEU A 38 12.73 18.48 10.97
N TYR A 39 12.92 17.59 9.98
CA TYR A 39 14.00 17.77 8.99
C TYR A 39 13.84 19.06 8.18
N ARG A 40 12.61 19.47 7.82
CA ARG A 40 12.39 20.75 7.11
C ARG A 40 12.80 21.94 7.96
N GLN A 41 12.44 21.94 9.25
CA GLN A 41 12.83 23.00 10.17
C GLN A 41 14.36 23.06 10.35
N MET A 42 15.00 21.91 10.59
CA MET A 42 16.46 21.82 10.69
C MET A 42 17.16 22.31 9.42
N ALA A 43 16.55 22.07 8.24
CA ALA A 43 17.11 22.50 6.97
C ALA A 43 17.06 24.03 6.85
N GLN A 44 15.93 24.65 7.24
CA GLN A 44 15.78 26.11 7.27
C GLN A 44 16.76 26.77 8.22
N GLU A 45 16.93 26.22 9.43
CA GLU A 45 17.89 26.71 10.43
C GLU A 45 19.35 26.66 9.92
N ARG A 46 19.66 25.68 9.04
CA ARG A 46 20.98 25.51 8.42
C ARG A 46 21.11 26.17 7.03
N GLN A 47 20.11 26.94 6.60
CA GLN A 47 20.04 27.55 5.27
C GLN A 47 20.21 26.55 4.11
N MET A 48 19.71 25.32 4.29
CA MET A 48 19.70 24.23 3.31
C MET A 48 18.27 23.95 2.83
N THR A 49 18.14 23.33 1.66
CA THR A 49 16.85 22.72 1.25
C THR A 49 16.62 21.40 1.99
N ALA A 50 15.37 20.97 2.09
CA ALA A 50 15.03 19.68 2.70
C ALA A 50 15.69 18.50 1.97
N LEU A 51 15.88 18.59 0.64
CA LEU A 51 16.60 17.58 -0.14
C LEU A 51 18.08 17.56 0.23
N GLN A 52 18.73 18.73 0.27
CA GLN A 52 20.13 18.85 0.68
C GLN A 52 20.35 18.34 2.10
N LEU A 53 19.47 18.64 3.04
CA LEU A 53 19.59 18.11 4.40
C LEU A 53 19.35 16.60 4.45
N ASN A 54 18.41 16.05 3.68
CA ASN A 54 18.23 14.58 3.61
C ASN A 54 19.50 13.90 3.08
N LEU A 55 20.10 14.41 2.00
CA LEU A 55 21.37 13.92 1.46
C LEU A 55 22.53 14.11 2.46
N HIS A 56 22.50 15.22 3.22
CA HIS A 56 23.49 15.47 4.26
C HIS A 56 23.33 14.52 5.44
N ALA A 57 22.10 14.22 5.86
CA ALA A 57 21.80 13.27 6.93
C ALA A 57 22.14 11.83 6.54
N GLU A 58 22.04 11.48 5.25
CA GLU A 58 22.57 10.21 4.73
C GLU A 58 24.09 10.08 4.91
N LEU A 59 24.81 11.21 4.96
CA LEU A 59 26.26 11.26 5.16
C LEU A 59 26.66 11.54 6.62
N ASP A 60 25.77 12.15 7.41
CA ASP A 60 25.99 12.55 8.81
C ASP A 60 25.18 11.69 9.77
N GLN A 61 25.84 10.63 10.27
CA GLN A 61 25.26 9.69 11.24
C GLN A 61 24.74 10.36 12.51
N ALA A 62 25.23 11.54 12.89
CA ALA A 62 24.81 12.23 14.10
C ALA A 62 23.38 12.76 14.00
N VAL A 63 22.97 13.28 12.83
CA VAL A 63 21.61 13.80 12.60
C VAL A 63 20.59 12.66 12.67
N ASP A 64 20.84 11.56 11.97
CA ASP A 64 19.94 10.41 12.02
C ASP A 64 19.92 9.76 13.41
N GLY A 65 21.06 9.65 14.09
CA GLY A 65 21.12 9.11 15.46
C GLY A 65 20.29 9.92 16.45
N TYR A 66 20.31 11.25 16.32
CA TYR A 66 19.46 12.15 17.11
C TYR A 66 17.97 11.94 16.83
N VAL A 67 17.58 11.86 15.55
CA VAL A 67 16.18 11.65 15.17
C VAL A 67 15.68 10.28 15.63
N ASP A 68 16.51 9.24 15.53
CA ASP A 68 16.21 7.91 16.06
C ASP A 68 15.99 7.92 17.57
N GLN A 69 16.87 8.62 18.31
CA GLN A 69 16.73 8.75 19.76
C GLN A 69 15.45 9.48 20.15
N LEU A 70 15.15 10.60 19.47
CA LEU A 70 13.92 11.35 19.69
C LEU A 70 12.67 10.48 19.47
N GLN A 71 12.65 9.65 18.42
CA GLN A 71 11.54 8.74 18.16
C GLN A 71 11.40 7.69 19.27
N ARG A 72 12.51 7.14 19.77
CA ARG A 72 12.51 6.19 20.89
C ARG A 72 12.00 6.83 22.18
N ASP A 73 12.44 8.04 22.47
CA ASP A 73 12.02 8.77 23.68
C ASP A 73 10.51 9.08 23.64
N ILE A 74 9.99 9.49 22.48
CA ILE A 74 8.56 9.70 22.27
C ILE A 74 7.78 8.38 22.39
N ALA A 75 8.28 7.29 21.81
CA ALA A 75 7.64 5.98 21.94
C ALA A 75 7.61 5.50 23.39
N ALA A 76 8.69 5.73 24.15
CA ALA A 76 8.82 5.33 25.55
C ALA A 76 8.01 6.20 26.51
N SER A 77 7.57 7.39 26.11
CA SER A 77 6.77 8.28 26.97
C SER A 77 5.37 7.73 27.27
N GLY A 78 4.84 6.87 26.38
CA GLY A 78 3.47 6.36 26.45
C GLY A 78 2.40 7.43 26.20
N GLU A 79 2.78 8.60 25.68
CA GLU A 79 1.83 9.65 25.30
C GLU A 79 1.00 9.20 24.08
N PRO A 80 -0.34 9.30 24.11
CA PRO A 80 -1.17 9.13 22.92
C PRO A 80 -0.88 10.23 21.89
N LEU A 81 -0.39 9.86 20.70
CA LEU A 81 -0.07 10.80 19.64
C LEU A 81 -0.21 10.21 18.23
N VAL A 82 -0.25 11.09 17.25
CA VAL A 82 -0.12 10.75 15.83
C VAL A 82 1.30 11.00 15.38
N MET A 83 2.00 9.94 14.97
CA MET A 83 3.39 10.02 14.52
C MET A 83 3.50 9.82 13.01
N ASP A 84 3.97 10.83 12.30
CA ASP A 84 4.31 10.77 10.89
C ASP A 84 5.82 10.56 10.72
N SER A 85 6.22 9.30 10.49
CA SER A 85 7.62 8.94 10.28
C SER A 85 7.76 7.63 9.52
N ARG A 86 8.74 7.60 8.61
CA ARG A 86 9.03 6.43 7.78
C ARG A 86 9.54 5.22 8.57
N LEU A 87 9.91 5.39 9.84
CA LEU A 87 10.44 4.34 10.71
C LEU A 87 9.73 4.24 12.08
N ALA A 88 8.69 5.05 12.34
CA ALA A 88 8.01 5.01 13.66
C ALA A 88 7.40 3.64 13.97
N TRP A 89 6.91 2.90 12.96
CA TRP A 89 6.40 1.54 13.12
C TRP A 89 7.42 0.56 13.73
N HIS A 90 8.72 0.83 13.60
CA HIS A 90 9.79 0.03 14.18
C HIS A 90 10.01 0.33 15.67
N PHE A 91 9.84 1.60 16.08
CA PHE A 91 10.10 2.04 17.46
C PHE A 91 8.87 1.93 18.38
N PHE A 92 7.66 2.08 17.83
CA PHE A 92 6.43 2.06 18.61
C PHE A 92 5.90 0.62 18.72
N THR A 93 5.77 0.14 19.96
CA THR A 93 5.20 -1.19 20.28
C THR A 93 3.68 -1.14 20.50
N ASP A 94 3.17 -0.04 21.08
CA ASP A 94 1.77 0.10 21.52
C ASP A 94 0.98 1.12 20.67
N ALA A 95 1.09 1.00 19.35
CA ALA A 95 0.45 1.89 18.39
C ALA A 95 -0.26 1.12 17.27
N LEU A 96 -1.26 1.74 16.65
CA LEU A 96 -1.77 1.32 15.35
C LEU A 96 -0.75 1.71 14.27
N LYS A 97 -0.13 0.73 13.62
CA LYS A 97 0.86 0.93 12.55
C LYS A 97 0.17 0.95 11.21
N VAL A 98 0.05 2.13 10.61
CA VAL A 98 -0.60 2.35 9.32
C VAL A 98 0.44 2.53 8.23
N HIS A 99 0.32 1.76 7.15
CA HIS A 99 1.10 1.94 5.93
C HIS A 99 0.21 2.43 4.79
N MET A 100 0.47 3.65 4.31
CA MET A 100 -0.28 4.22 3.19
C MET A 100 0.44 3.96 1.88
N ILE A 101 -0.23 3.30 0.96
CA ILE A 101 0.29 2.97 -0.37
C ILE A 101 -0.48 3.73 -1.45
N THR A 102 0.10 3.81 -2.63
CA THR A 102 -0.56 4.39 -3.82
C THR A 102 0.06 3.79 -5.08
N GLU A 103 -0.70 3.76 -6.17
CA GLU A 103 -0.15 3.37 -7.47
C GLU A 103 0.96 4.37 -7.88
N PRO A 104 2.10 3.89 -8.40
CA PRO A 104 3.25 4.74 -8.75
C PRO A 104 2.96 5.89 -9.73
N GLY A 105 2.12 5.68 -10.75
CA GLY A 105 1.66 6.71 -11.67
C GLY A 105 0.82 7.80 -10.97
N GLU A 106 -0.10 7.40 -10.09
CA GLU A 106 -0.87 8.35 -9.28
C GLU A 106 0.02 9.11 -8.28
N ALA A 107 1.01 8.44 -7.68
CA ALA A 107 2.01 9.09 -6.84
C ALA A 107 2.77 10.18 -7.62
N ALA A 108 3.23 9.85 -8.82
CA ALA A 108 3.93 10.77 -9.71
C ALA A 108 3.03 11.94 -10.11
N ARG A 109 1.76 11.68 -10.45
CA ARG A 109 0.77 12.72 -10.77
C ARG A 109 0.56 13.69 -9.62
N ARG A 110 0.41 13.19 -8.38
CA ARG A 110 0.23 14.02 -7.18
C ARG A 110 1.44 14.89 -6.89
N VAL A 111 2.64 14.34 -7.05
CA VAL A 111 3.88 15.08 -6.84
C VAL A 111 4.05 16.18 -7.88
N LEU A 112 3.72 15.91 -9.15
CA LEU A 112 3.75 16.91 -10.24
C LEU A 112 2.76 18.07 -10.02
N LEU A 113 1.58 17.80 -9.48
CA LEU A 113 0.57 18.82 -9.18
C LEU A 113 0.91 19.66 -7.96
N ARG A 114 1.85 19.22 -7.12
CA ARG A 114 2.24 19.95 -5.93
C ARG A 114 3.08 21.17 -6.35
N PRO A 115 2.85 22.35 -5.76
CA PRO A 115 3.76 23.49 -5.97
C PRO A 115 5.12 23.12 -5.39
N SER A 116 6.05 22.66 -6.21
CA SER A 116 7.40 22.34 -5.78
C SER A 116 8.25 23.61 -5.73
N GLY A 117 9.07 23.73 -4.69
CA GLY A 117 10.21 24.64 -4.73
C GLY A 117 11.22 24.19 -5.80
N PRO A 118 12.20 25.03 -6.17
CA PRO A 118 13.14 24.78 -7.29
C PRO A 118 13.96 23.47 -7.24
N ALA A 119 13.88 22.69 -6.15
CA ALA A 119 14.64 21.45 -5.95
C ALA A 119 13.93 20.17 -6.45
N GLU A 120 12.62 20.20 -6.73
CA GLU A 120 11.84 19.02 -7.18
C GLU A 120 10.99 19.39 -8.41
N SER A 121 11.64 19.75 -9.52
CA SER A 121 10.97 19.89 -10.82
C SER A 121 11.18 18.61 -11.64
N TYR A 122 10.10 18.09 -12.21
CA TYR A 122 10.12 16.91 -13.08
C TYR A 122 9.62 17.32 -14.46
N ALA A 123 10.26 16.83 -15.52
CA ALA A 123 9.90 17.16 -16.89
C ALA A 123 8.73 16.30 -17.44
N SER A 124 8.46 15.15 -16.82
CA SER A 124 7.40 14.23 -17.25
C SER A 124 6.89 13.33 -16.12
N LEU A 125 5.74 12.68 -16.36
CA LEU A 125 5.18 11.66 -15.46
C LEU A 125 6.13 10.47 -15.27
N GLU A 126 6.72 9.99 -16.37
CA GLU A 126 7.67 8.86 -16.33
C GLU A 126 8.94 9.20 -15.55
N GLU A 127 9.48 10.41 -15.73
CA GLU A 127 10.62 10.87 -14.93
C GLU A 127 10.25 10.95 -13.44
N ALA A 128 9.09 11.52 -13.12
CA ALA A 128 8.62 11.59 -11.74
C ALA A 128 8.48 10.18 -11.14
N LYS A 129 7.85 9.24 -11.85
CA LYS A 129 7.70 7.84 -11.42
C LYS A 129 9.07 7.18 -11.17
N ALA A 130 10.01 7.31 -12.09
CA ALA A 130 11.35 6.75 -11.95
C ALA A 130 12.11 7.34 -10.75
N ARG A 131 12.09 8.66 -10.58
CA ARG A 131 12.75 9.35 -9.46
C ARG A 131 12.15 9.00 -8.10
N LEU A 132 10.82 8.88 -8.02
CA LEU A 132 10.15 8.46 -6.79
C LEU A 132 10.51 7.01 -6.44
N LYS A 133 10.60 6.13 -7.43
CA LYS A 133 11.07 4.75 -7.24
C LYS A 133 12.52 4.71 -6.75
N GLU A 134 13.45 5.39 -7.42
CA GLU A 134 14.86 5.49 -7.01
C GLU A 134 14.99 5.94 -5.55
N ARG A 135 14.23 6.98 -5.17
CA ARG A 135 14.20 7.49 -3.80
C ARG A 135 13.66 6.48 -2.80
N SER A 136 12.60 5.76 -3.15
CA SER A 136 12.02 4.73 -2.28
C SER A 136 12.97 3.55 -2.07
N ASP A 137 13.65 3.11 -3.14
CA ASP A 137 14.59 2.00 -3.14
C ASP A 137 15.87 2.34 -2.34
N SER A 138 16.41 3.56 -2.53
CA SER A 138 17.53 4.07 -1.73
C SER A 138 17.22 4.05 -0.23
N GLU A 139 16.02 4.51 0.14
CA GLU A 139 15.59 4.49 1.53
C GLU A 139 15.41 3.07 2.07
N ARG A 140 14.78 2.17 1.30
CA ARG A 140 14.62 0.78 1.70
C ARG A 140 15.98 0.15 1.97
N ASN A 141 16.95 0.34 1.07
CA ASN A 141 18.31 -0.14 1.25
C ASN A 141 18.97 0.42 2.51
N ARG A 142 18.81 1.73 2.79
CA ARG A 142 19.30 2.34 4.02
C ARG A 142 18.72 1.66 5.26
N PHE A 143 17.41 1.38 5.28
CA PHE A 143 16.78 0.74 6.43
C PHE A 143 17.21 -0.72 6.63
N LEU A 144 17.39 -1.46 5.54
CA LEU A 144 17.94 -2.82 5.56
C LEU A 144 19.36 -2.83 6.13
N VAL A 145 20.25 -1.98 5.62
CA VAL A 145 21.66 -1.93 6.06
C VAL A 145 21.76 -1.48 7.53
N ARG A 146 20.97 -0.48 7.93
CA ARG A 146 21.14 0.17 9.24
C ARG A 146 20.38 -0.51 10.37
N TYR A 147 19.16 -0.99 10.11
CA TYR A 147 18.29 -1.56 11.15
C TYR A 147 17.95 -3.03 10.90
N GLY A 148 18.32 -3.59 9.74
CA GLY A 148 17.96 -4.97 9.40
C GLY A 148 16.46 -5.14 9.13
N VAL A 149 15.73 -4.05 8.85
CA VAL A 149 14.27 -4.08 8.65
C VAL A 149 13.88 -3.60 7.27
N ASP A 150 12.84 -4.21 6.71
CA ASP A 150 12.34 -3.89 5.38
C ASP A 150 11.01 -3.11 5.47
N LYS A 151 11.01 -1.84 5.05
CA LYS A 151 9.79 -1.04 5.03
C LYS A 151 8.72 -1.57 4.06
N ALA A 152 9.11 -2.34 3.05
CA ALA A 152 8.20 -2.90 2.05
C ALA A 152 7.51 -4.19 2.52
N ARG A 153 7.91 -4.73 3.67
CA ARG A 153 7.28 -5.90 4.27
C ARG A 153 5.96 -5.49 4.93
N LEU A 154 4.84 -6.00 4.44
CA LEU A 154 3.51 -5.59 4.91
C LEU A 154 3.22 -6.10 6.32
N ARG A 155 3.81 -7.24 6.72
CA ARG A 155 3.70 -7.79 8.08
C ARG A 155 4.30 -6.91 9.18
N ASN A 156 4.99 -5.82 8.84
CA ASN A 156 5.45 -4.84 9.82
C ASN A 156 4.34 -3.90 10.31
N TYR A 157 3.17 -3.92 9.67
CA TYR A 157 2.08 -2.99 9.92
C TYR A 157 0.82 -3.71 10.40
N ASP A 158 -0.10 -2.95 11.01
CA ASP A 158 -1.41 -3.43 11.40
C ASP A 158 -2.46 -3.19 10.31
N LEU A 159 -2.31 -2.07 9.59
CA LEU A 159 -3.25 -1.62 8.57
C LEU A 159 -2.49 -1.09 7.35
N VAL A 160 -2.85 -1.57 6.16
CA VAL A 160 -2.37 -1.03 4.89
C VAL A 160 -3.54 -0.34 4.19
N CYS A 161 -3.38 0.93 3.83
CA CYS A 161 -4.42 1.72 3.17
C CYS A 161 -3.96 2.15 1.78
N ASP A 162 -4.66 1.69 0.76
CA ASP A 162 -4.48 2.12 -0.60
C ASP A 162 -5.19 3.44 -0.86
N THR A 163 -4.44 4.44 -1.26
CA THR A 163 -4.95 5.79 -1.49
C THR A 163 -5.11 6.12 -2.97
N THR A 164 -5.00 5.15 -3.87
CA THR A 164 -4.95 5.40 -5.32
C THR A 164 -6.18 6.15 -5.81
N ARG A 165 -7.38 5.56 -5.66
CA ARG A 165 -8.66 6.21 -5.99
C ARG A 165 -9.45 6.71 -4.78
N ALA A 166 -9.20 6.15 -3.60
CA ALA A 166 -9.92 6.49 -2.39
C ALA A 166 -9.74 7.97 -1.99
N ALA A 167 -10.84 8.62 -1.59
CA ALA A 167 -10.78 9.99 -1.12
C ALA A 167 -10.08 10.05 0.26
N PRO A 168 -9.35 11.13 0.59
CA PRO A 168 -8.71 11.24 1.91
C PRO A 168 -9.70 11.03 3.06
N THR A 169 -10.92 11.56 2.95
CA THR A 169 -11.97 11.45 3.97
C THR A 169 -12.39 10.00 4.23
N GLU A 170 -12.43 9.17 3.20
CA GLU A 170 -12.75 7.75 3.28
C GLU A 170 -11.63 7.00 4.00
N VAL A 171 -10.38 7.19 3.56
CA VAL A 171 -9.19 6.60 4.19
C VAL A 171 -9.09 6.97 5.67
N ILE A 172 -9.34 8.23 6.01
CA ILE A 172 -9.36 8.74 7.38
C ILE A 172 -10.44 8.04 8.22
N ALA A 173 -11.65 7.87 7.67
CA ALA A 173 -12.73 7.17 8.36
C ALA A 173 -12.33 5.73 8.71
N HIS A 174 -11.78 4.98 7.75
CA HIS A 174 -11.34 3.59 8.00
C HIS A 174 -10.22 3.48 9.01
N ILE A 175 -9.25 4.41 9.01
CA ILE A 175 -8.18 4.40 10.00
C ILE A 175 -8.73 4.67 11.40
N ILE A 176 -9.67 5.62 11.53
CA ILE A 176 -10.33 5.90 12.81
C ILE A 176 -11.16 4.68 13.25
N ASP A 177 -11.93 4.06 12.36
CA ASP A 177 -12.70 2.86 12.67
C ASP A 177 -11.78 1.68 13.07
N ALA A 178 -10.62 1.52 12.43
CA ALA A 178 -9.64 0.52 12.82
C ALA A 178 -9.01 0.83 14.19
N TYR A 179 -8.71 2.09 14.48
CA TYR A 179 -8.17 2.54 15.76
C TYR A 179 -9.17 2.33 16.91
N GLU A 180 -10.44 2.64 16.67
CA GLU A 180 -11.52 2.54 17.65
C GLU A 180 -12.14 1.13 17.73
N GLY A 181 -11.61 0.17 16.96
CA GLY A 181 -12.04 -1.23 17.03
C GLY A 181 -13.41 -1.50 16.40
N ARG A 182 -13.79 -0.76 15.37
CA ARG A 182 -15.03 -0.93 14.60
C ARG A 182 -14.84 -1.58 13.23
N LEU A 183 -13.60 -1.68 12.73
CA LEU A 183 -13.30 -2.26 11.41
C LEU A 183 -12.53 -3.58 11.55
N ALA A 184 -13.07 -4.66 10.97
CA ALA A 184 -12.46 -5.99 10.83
C ALA A 184 -11.57 -6.40 12.03
N THR A 185 -12.15 -6.35 13.23
CA THR A 185 -11.41 -6.49 14.50
C THR A 185 -10.75 -7.85 14.67
N ASP A 186 -11.31 -8.89 14.04
CA ASP A 186 -10.72 -10.22 13.96
C ASP A 186 -9.42 -10.21 13.14
N VAL A 187 -9.38 -9.52 11.99
CA VAL A 187 -8.15 -9.40 11.20
C VAL A 187 -7.08 -8.64 11.97
N LEU A 188 -7.43 -7.46 12.49
CA LEU A 188 -6.48 -6.58 13.20
C LEU A 188 -5.92 -7.19 14.49
N ARG A 189 -6.65 -8.13 15.11
CA ARG A 189 -6.24 -8.81 16.34
C ARG A 189 -5.52 -10.12 16.06
N ASP A 190 -6.05 -10.93 15.14
CA ASP A 190 -5.66 -12.34 15.02
C ASP A 190 -4.62 -12.56 13.92
N ALA A 191 -4.62 -11.75 12.85
CA ALA A 191 -3.68 -11.88 11.74
C ALA A 191 -3.48 -10.55 10.96
N PRO A 192 -2.85 -9.53 11.55
CA PRO A 192 -2.50 -8.31 10.82
C PRO A 192 -1.47 -8.58 9.69
N PRO A 193 -1.42 -7.72 8.65
CA PRO A 193 -2.21 -6.51 8.49
C PRO A 193 -3.63 -6.75 7.95
N LEU A 194 -4.56 -5.87 8.33
CA LEU A 194 -5.76 -5.60 7.52
C LEU A 194 -5.34 -4.79 6.29
N LEU A 195 -5.79 -5.20 5.12
CA LEU A 195 -5.58 -4.46 3.88
C LEU A 195 -6.88 -3.76 3.50
N MET A 196 -6.84 -2.45 3.30
CA MET A 196 -7.89 -1.69 2.64
C MET A 196 -7.35 -1.29 1.26
N LEU A 197 -7.68 -2.09 0.24
CA LEU A 197 -7.05 -2.00 -1.08
C LEU A 197 -7.98 -1.37 -2.10
N ASP A 198 -7.41 -0.66 -3.07
CA ASP A 198 -8.15 -0.28 -4.26
C ASP A 198 -8.44 -1.56 -5.06
N PRO A 199 -9.72 -1.95 -5.28
CA PRO A 199 -10.03 -3.19 -5.97
C PRO A 199 -9.53 -3.19 -7.43
N ALA A 200 -9.34 -2.01 -8.04
CA ALA A 200 -8.78 -1.89 -9.39
C ALA A 200 -7.26 -2.11 -9.44
N ARG A 201 -6.60 -2.35 -8.30
CA ARG A 201 -5.18 -2.70 -8.19
C ARG A 201 -4.94 -4.15 -7.78
N VAL A 202 -6.00 -4.94 -7.57
CA VAL A 202 -5.91 -6.34 -7.16
C VAL A 202 -5.95 -7.23 -8.40
N TYR A 203 -4.88 -7.98 -8.62
CA TYR A 203 -4.75 -8.87 -9.77
C TYR A 203 -5.61 -10.13 -9.58
N PRO A 204 -6.43 -10.49 -10.58
CA PRO A 204 -7.19 -11.73 -10.57
C PRO A 204 -6.28 -12.94 -10.79
N THR A 205 -6.57 -14.03 -10.09
CA THR A 205 -5.91 -15.33 -10.28
C THR A 205 -6.84 -16.40 -10.85
N GLU A 206 -8.07 -16.01 -11.18
CA GLU A 206 -9.07 -16.82 -11.87
C GLU A 206 -9.67 -15.98 -13.00
N ASP A 207 -9.96 -16.63 -14.12
CA ASP A 207 -10.67 -16.04 -15.24
C ASP A 207 -12.08 -15.58 -14.85
N VAL A 208 -12.47 -14.37 -15.25
CA VAL A 208 -13.79 -13.80 -14.93
C VAL A 208 -14.93 -14.66 -15.49
N HIS A 209 -14.71 -15.38 -16.59
CA HIS A 209 -15.70 -16.23 -17.22
C HIS A 209 -15.95 -17.55 -16.47
N ASN A 210 -15.02 -17.98 -15.62
CA ASN A 210 -15.18 -19.19 -14.80
C ASN A 210 -16.04 -18.94 -13.55
N LEU A 211 -16.22 -17.67 -13.18
CA LEU A 211 -16.97 -17.27 -12.00
C LEU A 211 -18.48 -17.37 -12.26
N ARG A 212 -19.05 -18.52 -11.89
CA ARG A 212 -20.50 -18.77 -11.98
C ARG A 212 -21.28 -17.75 -11.13
N GLY A 213 -22.38 -17.24 -11.69
CA GLY A 213 -23.27 -16.32 -10.99
C GLY A 213 -22.63 -14.96 -10.68
N LEU A 214 -21.57 -14.57 -11.40
CA LEU A 214 -20.89 -13.28 -11.19
C LEU A 214 -21.74 -12.07 -11.60
N TRP A 215 -22.66 -12.29 -12.55
CA TRP A 215 -23.62 -11.29 -13.02
C TRP A 215 -25.02 -11.47 -12.40
N GLU A 216 -25.14 -12.29 -11.35
CA GLU A 216 -26.39 -12.39 -10.59
C GLU A 216 -26.59 -11.10 -9.79
N SER A 217 -27.69 -10.38 -10.08
CA SER A 217 -28.05 -9.10 -9.47
C SER A 217 -27.98 -9.16 -7.94
N ASP A 218 -28.45 -10.26 -7.35
CA ASP A 218 -28.57 -10.40 -5.90
C ASP A 218 -27.24 -10.25 -5.15
N LEU A 219 -26.13 -10.79 -5.67
CA LEU A 219 -24.81 -10.64 -5.02
C LEU A 219 -24.29 -9.21 -5.16
N VAL A 220 -24.41 -8.64 -6.37
CA VAL A 220 -23.93 -7.28 -6.66
C VAL A 220 -24.71 -6.26 -5.83
N GLU A 221 -26.03 -6.40 -5.76
CA GLU A 221 -26.91 -5.57 -4.94
C GLU A 221 -26.64 -5.75 -3.44
N ALA A 222 -26.44 -6.99 -2.97
CA ALA A 222 -26.12 -7.24 -1.56
C ALA A 222 -24.79 -6.60 -1.16
N VAL A 223 -23.75 -6.72 -1.99
CA VAL A 223 -22.45 -6.07 -1.75
C VAL A 223 -22.59 -4.55 -1.78
N GLY A 224 -23.30 -4.00 -2.78
CA GLY A 224 -23.55 -2.57 -2.88
C GLY A 224 -24.31 -2.01 -1.67
N ALA A 225 -25.30 -2.73 -1.16
CA ALA A 225 -26.09 -2.34 0.01
C ALA A 225 -25.32 -2.45 1.32
N ALA A 226 -24.42 -3.44 1.44
CA ALA A 226 -23.61 -3.65 2.64
C ALA A 226 -22.52 -2.57 2.79
N GLY A 227 -21.98 -2.07 1.68
CA GLY A 227 -20.81 -1.20 1.68
C GLY A 227 -19.51 -1.98 1.89
N ASP A 228 -18.38 -1.29 1.79
CA ASP A 228 -17.05 -1.89 1.86
C ASP A 228 -16.69 -2.39 3.27
N GLN A 229 -17.10 -1.68 4.32
CA GLN A 229 -16.81 -2.06 5.71
C GLN A 229 -17.48 -3.37 6.16
N ALA A 230 -18.61 -3.72 5.54
CA ALA A 230 -19.37 -4.93 5.85
C ALA A 230 -19.01 -6.10 4.93
N LEU A 231 -18.15 -5.87 3.94
CA LEU A 231 -17.70 -6.93 3.04
C LEU A 231 -16.78 -7.89 3.79
N GLU A 232 -17.03 -9.19 3.65
CA GLU A 232 -16.09 -10.21 4.13
C GLU A 232 -14.71 -9.99 3.45
N PRO A 233 -13.61 -9.90 4.22
CA PRO A 233 -12.30 -9.62 3.66
C PRO A 233 -11.87 -10.62 2.58
N LEU A 234 -11.33 -10.12 1.48
CA LEU A 234 -10.70 -10.95 0.44
C LEU A 234 -9.46 -11.65 1.00
N SER A 235 -9.16 -12.85 0.52
CA SER A 235 -7.85 -13.46 0.79
C SER A 235 -6.84 -12.93 -0.22
N ILE A 236 -5.85 -12.16 0.24
CA ILE A 236 -4.92 -11.45 -0.62
C ILE A 236 -3.51 -11.98 -0.44
N GLY A 237 -2.86 -12.32 -1.55
CA GLY A 237 -1.42 -12.51 -1.61
C GLY A 237 -0.71 -11.23 -2.07
N TYR A 238 0.56 -11.10 -1.69
CA TYR A 238 1.41 -9.97 -2.07
C TYR A 238 2.76 -10.45 -2.62
N SER A 239 3.15 -9.99 -3.81
CA SER A 239 4.42 -10.34 -4.43
C SER A 239 5.02 -9.16 -5.20
N GLY A 240 6.26 -8.79 -4.86
CA GLY A 240 6.90 -7.60 -5.42
C GLY A 240 6.17 -6.33 -4.99
N GLU A 241 5.39 -5.76 -5.91
CA GLU A 241 4.50 -4.61 -5.69
C GLU A 241 3.02 -4.93 -6.01
N TYR A 242 2.72 -6.20 -6.30
CA TYR A 242 1.42 -6.64 -6.80
C TYR A 242 0.61 -7.31 -5.69
N PHE A 243 -0.62 -6.85 -5.52
CA PHE A 243 -1.65 -7.52 -4.72
C PHE A 243 -2.44 -8.44 -5.62
N PHE A 244 -2.70 -9.68 -5.21
CA PHE A 244 -3.51 -10.60 -6.00
C PHE A 244 -4.52 -11.32 -5.12
N VAL A 245 -5.70 -11.56 -5.67
CA VAL A 245 -6.75 -12.29 -4.96
C VAL A 245 -6.48 -13.79 -5.02
N VAL A 246 -6.44 -14.44 -3.86
CA VAL A 246 -6.34 -15.90 -3.71
C VAL A 246 -7.75 -16.50 -3.56
N ASP A 247 -8.62 -15.82 -2.82
CA ASP A 247 -10.03 -16.16 -2.66
C ASP A 247 -10.89 -14.89 -2.51
N GLY A 248 -12.12 -14.96 -3.01
CA GLY A 248 -13.07 -13.84 -2.98
C GLY A 248 -13.24 -13.12 -4.32
N HIS A 249 -12.88 -13.73 -5.45
CA HIS A 249 -12.99 -13.11 -6.79
C HIS A 249 -14.40 -12.59 -7.10
N ARG A 250 -15.46 -13.30 -6.71
CA ARG A 250 -16.85 -12.81 -6.87
C ARG A 250 -17.10 -11.52 -6.10
N ARG A 251 -16.57 -11.40 -4.87
CA ARG A 251 -16.67 -10.19 -4.04
C ARG A 251 -15.85 -9.04 -4.64
N LEU A 252 -14.64 -9.33 -5.12
CA LEU A 252 -13.81 -8.34 -5.82
C LEU A 252 -14.53 -7.81 -7.06
N SER A 253 -15.10 -8.69 -7.88
CA SER A 253 -15.87 -8.33 -9.06
C SER A 253 -17.11 -7.50 -8.71
N ALA A 254 -17.88 -7.90 -7.69
CA ALA A 254 -19.04 -7.13 -7.23
C ALA A 254 -18.65 -5.74 -6.71
N ALA A 255 -17.52 -5.62 -6.00
CA ALA A 255 -17.00 -4.34 -5.52
C ALA A 255 -16.60 -3.41 -6.68
N LEU A 256 -15.93 -3.96 -7.71
CA LEU A 256 -15.62 -3.23 -8.94
C LEU A 256 -16.88 -2.74 -9.66
N GLN A 257 -17.90 -3.59 -9.77
CA GLN A 257 -19.18 -3.23 -10.39
C GLN A 257 -19.94 -2.14 -9.63
N ASN A 258 -19.82 -2.12 -8.30
CA ASN A 258 -20.38 -1.06 -7.45
C ASN A 258 -19.49 0.20 -7.36
N GLY A 259 -18.34 0.21 -8.04
CA GLY A 259 -17.45 1.37 -8.07
C GLY A 259 -16.72 1.62 -6.74
N PHE A 260 -16.55 0.60 -5.90
CA PHE A 260 -15.84 0.75 -4.64
C PHE A 260 -14.41 1.21 -4.88
N THR A 261 -13.93 2.09 -4.01
CA THR A 261 -12.57 2.63 -4.00
C THR A 261 -11.67 1.92 -2.99
N LEU A 262 -12.27 1.22 -2.03
CA LEU A 262 -11.60 0.36 -1.07
C LEU A 262 -12.35 -0.97 -0.91
N VAL A 263 -11.60 -2.04 -0.68
CA VAL A 263 -12.12 -3.34 -0.26
C VAL A 263 -11.26 -3.90 0.88
N PRO A 264 -11.86 -4.52 1.90
CA PRO A 264 -11.11 -5.18 2.96
C PRO A 264 -10.46 -6.47 2.44
N GLY A 265 -9.24 -6.74 2.89
CA GLY A 265 -8.46 -7.92 2.57
C GLY A 265 -7.67 -8.42 3.77
N ARG A 266 -7.51 -9.73 3.87
CA ARG A 266 -6.60 -10.41 4.78
C ARG A 266 -5.36 -10.84 4.00
N LEU A 267 -4.18 -10.43 4.47
CA LEU A 267 -2.93 -10.91 3.88
C LEU A 267 -2.73 -12.40 4.24
N VAL A 268 -2.81 -13.28 3.25
CA VAL A 268 -2.59 -14.72 3.46
C VAL A 268 -1.13 -15.11 3.30
N ALA A 269 -0.39 -14.43 2.43
CA ALA A 269 1.04 -14.66 2.21
C ALA A 269 1.70 -13.45 1.54
N GLU A 270 2.95 -13.15 1.90
CA GLU A 270 3.81 -12.21 1.19
C GLU A 270 5.14 -12.86 0.76
N ALA A 271 5.64 -12.47 -0.42
CA ALA A 271 6.94 -12.89 -0.95
C ALA A 271 7.15 -14.42 -0.97
N ASP A 272 8.07 -14.93 -0.15
CA ASP A 272 8.44 -16.36 -0.08
C ASP A 272 7.53 -17.18 0.84
N GLU A 273 6.53 -16.56 1.45
CA GLU A 273 5.59 -17.25 2.32
C GLU A 273 4.67 -18.17 1.52
N PRO A 274 4.34 -19.36 2.05
CA PRO A 274 3.52 -20.33 1.33
C PRO A 274 2.06 -19.87 1.23
N VAL A 275 1.46 -20.10 0.06
CA VAL A 275 0.02 -20.01 -0.21
C VAL A 275 -0.58 -21.42 -0.29
N VAL A 276 -1.61 -21.62 -1.12
CA VAL A 276 -2.25 -22.91 -1.38
C VAL A 276 -1.31 -23.83 -2.16
N GLY A 277 -1.29 -25.11 -1.80
CA GLY A 277 -0.58 -26.15 -2.55
C GLY A 277 0.95 -26.14 -2.38
N GLY A 278 1.48 -25.44 -1.37
CA GLY A 278 2.91 -25.42 -1.05
C GLY A 278 3.76 -24.48 -1.92
N LEU A 279 3.12 -23.69 -2.80
CA LEU A 279 3.78 -22.65 -3.58
C LEU A 279 4.01 -21.41 -2.74
N THR A 280 5.10 -20.69 -2.97
CA THR A 280 5.27 -19.35 -2.39
C THR A 280 4.31 -18.34 -3.02
N ALA A 281 4.08 -17.19 -2.39
CA ALA A 281 3.24 -16.12 -2.95
C ALA A 281 3.76 -15.67 -4.32
N ALA A 282 5.08 -15.53 -4.46
CA ALA A 282 5.72 -15.23 -5.74
C ALA A 282 5.45 -16.30 -6.80
N GLU A 283 5.65 -17.58 -6.48
CA GLU A 283 5.40 -18.68 -7.42
C GLU A 283 3.93 -18.80 -7.82
N TYR A 284 3.02 -18.66 -6.85
CA TYR A 284 1.59 -18.68 -7.10
C TYR A 284 1.18 -17.55 -8.03
N PHE A 285 1.61 -16.32 -7.76
CA PHE A 285 1.35 -15.16 -8.60
C PHE A 285 1.83 -15.35 -10.04
N THR A 286 3.09 -15.78 -10.22
CA THR A 286 3.67 -16.00 -11.55
C THR A 286 2.95 -17.09 -12.33
N ARG A 287 2.43 -18.13 -11.68
CA ARG A 287 1.73 -19.24 -12.35
C ARG A 287 0.28 -18.90 -12.74
N GLN A 288 -0.42 -18.15 -11.89
CA GLN A 288 -1.85 -17.90 -12.04
C GLN A 288 -2.18 -16.62 -12.79
N VAL A 289 -1.39 -15.56 -12.64
CA VAL A 289 -1.66 -14.28 -13.31
C VAL A 289 -1.07 -14.31 -14.72
N ARG A 290 -1.96 -14.34 -15.71
CA ARG A 290 -1.66 -14.39 -17.15
C ARG A 290 -2.25 -13.18 -17.88
N ALA A 291 -1.70 -12.86 -19.05
CA ALA A 291 -2.16 -11.72 -19.85
C ALA A 291 -3.67 -11.80 -20.16
N GLY A 292 -4.14 -12.95 -20.66
CA GLY A 292 -5.57 -13.16 -20.96
C GLY A 292 -6.47 -12.90 -19.75
N THR A 293 -6.13 -13.48 -18.60
CA THR A 293 -6.89 -13.28 -17.35
C THR A 293 -6.94 -11.81 -16.93
N VAL A 294 -5.84 -11.07 -17.06
CA VAL A 294 -5.83 -9.63 -16.76
C VAL A 294 -6.74 -8.88 -17.73
N HIS A 295 -6.59 -9.11 -19.03
CA HIS A 295 -7.37 -8.40 -20.06
C HIS A 295 -8.87 -8.69 -19.99
N ASP A 296 -9.27 -9.92 -19.69
CA ASP A 296 -10.69 -10.28 -19.55
C ASP A 296 -11.33 -9.55 -18.36
N TRP A 297 -10.59 -9.39 -17.26
CA TRP A 297 -11.03 -8.60 -16.11
C TRP A 297 -11.05 -7.09 -16.39
N GLU A 298 -10.05 -6.56 -17.09
CA GLU A 298 -10.04 -5.16 -17.55
C GLU A 298 -11.27 -4.86 -18.42
N ALA A 299 -11.57 -5.74 -19.38
CA ALA A 299 -12.73 -5.60 -20.25
C ALA A 299 -14.06 -5.70 -19.49
N ALA A 300 -14.17 -6.65 -18.56
CA ALA A 300 -15.37 -6.88 -17.76
C ALA A 300 -15.69 -5.71 -16.80
N HIS A 301 -14.65 -5.07 -16.25
CA HIS A 301 -14.80 -4.10 -15.16
C HIS A 301 -14.39 -2.67 -15.52
N LYS A 302 -13.88 -2.43 -16.74
CA LYS A 302 -13.40 -1.13 -17.22
C LYS A 302 -12.33 -0.53 -16.30
N ILE A 303 -11.41 -1.39 -15.87
CA ILE A 303 -10.21 -1.02 -15.10
C ILE A 303 -8.97 -1.16 -15.96
N GLU A 304 -7.84 -0.65 -15.47
CA GLU A 304 -6.53 -0.78 -16.10
C GLU A 304 -5.55 -1.36 -15.08
N LEU A 305 -4.94 -2.49 -15.43
CA LEU A 305 -3.94 -3.21 -14.64
C LEU A 305 -2.68 -3.39 -15.48
N ALA A 306 -1.59 -2.73 -15.08
CA ALA A 306 -0.32 -2.87 -15.76
C ALA A 306 0.13 -4.35 -15.77
N LEU A 307 0.47 -4.90 -16.94
CA LEU A 307 0.90 -6.29 -17.00
C LEU A 307 2.14 -6.52 -16.12
N PRO A 308 2.14 -7.54 -15.24
CA PRO A 308 3.28 -7.83 -14.39
C PRO A 308 4.52 -8.19 -15.21
N GLU A 309 5.70 -7.93 -14.66
CA GLU A 309 6.97 -8.14 -15.36
C GLU A 309 7.14 -9.58 -15.88
N HIS A 310 6.69 -10.60 -15.13
CA HIS A 310 6.78 -12.00 -15.58
C HIS A 310 5.92 -12.28 -16.82
N VAL A 311 4.78 -11.58 -16.95
CA VAL A 311 3.89 -11.69 -18.12
C VAL A 311 4.54 -11.00 -19.33
N LEU A 312 5.11 -9.81 -19.13
CA LEU A 312 5.80 -9.07 -20.19
C LEU A 312 7.01 -9.83 -20.75
N ARG A 313 7.71 -10.60 -19.91
CA ARG A 313 8.87 -11.42 -20.30
C ARG A 313 8.50 -12.76 -20.94
N ALA A 314 7.25 -13.20 -20.77
CA ALA A 314 6.72 -14.43 -21.33
C ALA A 314 5.43 -14.14 -22.13
N PRO A 315 5.51 -13.38 -23.24
CA PRO A 315 4.36 -13.20 -24.12
C PRO A 315 3.92 -14.60 -24.57
N ASP A 316 2.65 -14.92 -24.39
CA ASP A 316 2.08 -16.26 -24.55
C ASP A 316 2.73 -17.03 -25.71
N ALA A 317 3.32 -18.19 -25.37
CA ALA A 317 3.77 -19.17 -26.35
C ALA A 317 2.56 -19.81 -27.04
N VAL A 318 1.91 -19.08 -27.95
CA VAL A 318 0.94 -19.62 -28.91
C VAL A 318 1.14 -18.91 -30.24
N LEU A 319 1.94 -19.50 -31.12
CA LEU A 319 1.69 -19.67 -32.57
C LEU A 319 2.79 -20.60 -33.14
N ALA A 320 2.74 -21.88 -32.78
CA ALA A 320 3.33 -22.96 -33.58
C ALA A 320 2.32 -24.12 -33.59
N GLY A 321 1.14 -23.83 -34.15
CA GLY A 321 0.25 -24.87 -34.63
C GLY A 321 0.84 -25.43 -35.93
N ASP A 322 1.13 -26.71 -35.89
CA ASP A 322 1.60 -27.51 -37.02
C ASP A 322 0.81 -27.24 -38.31
N ALA A 323 1.49 -26.67 -39.30
CA ALA A 323 1.17 -26.90 -40.70
C ALA A 323 2.21 -27.87 -41.27
N VAL A 324 2.14 -29.13 -40.84
CA VAL A 324 2.71 -30.25 -41.61
C VAL A 324 1.78 -30.46 -42.81
N ALA A 325 2.05 -29.73 -43.89
CA ALA A 325 1.51 -30.07 -45.20
C ALA A 325 2.32 -31.25 -45.75
N GLY A 326 1.71 -32.43 -45.73
CA GLY A 326 2.21 -33.63 -46.40
C GLY A 326 1.89 -33.60 -47.90
N HIS A 327 2.80 -34.24 -48.64
CA HIS A 327 2.74 -34.77 -50.02
C HIS A 327 2.46 -33.83 -51.19
#